data_AF-A0A7W9KRI8-F1
#
_entry.id   AF-A0A7W9KRI8-F1
#
_cell.length_a   1.000
_cell.length_b   1.000
_cell.length_c   1.000
_cell.angle_alpha   90.00
_cell.angle_beta   90.00
_cell.angle_gamma   90.00
#
_symmetry.space_group_name_H-M   'P 1'
#
loop_
_entity.id
_entity.type
_entity.pdbx_description
1 polymer ?
#
loop_
_entity_poly.entity_id
_entity_poly.type
_entity_poly.pdbx_seq_one_letter_code
_entity_poly.pdbx_strand_id
1 'polypeptide(L)'
;MVIPGFEAAYTLVAAGHPPAQAVHRARRAYRQLRNPAVRALADLGVPDPAGHVTSWTKLHANAAYRASLIRSRKAYLTDPHIRRVCREMTAEVVGNAAGRRPATPADIDIAVRYVIAEIPLLTDGPSVFGADRSVFVYHRATPLVTAIAAGNSILTAAPGQAWAVASHQENNHDELARTATPAAIPVPAR
;
A
#
# COMPACT_ATOMS: atom_id res chain seq x y z
N MET A 1 3.58 12.34 -0.43
CA MET A 1 3.58 10.96 -0.99
C MET A 1 4.19 9.99 0.01
N VAL A 2 3.62 8.79 0.11
CA VAL A 2 4.18 7.71 0.94
C VAL A 2 4.61 6.55 0.06
N ILE A 3 5.81 6.02 0.30
CA ILE A 3 6.39 4.92 -0.48
C ILE A 3 6.64 3.73 0.45
N PRO A 4 6.27 2.50 0.05
CA PRO A 4 6.60 1.32 0.83
C PRO A 4 8.11 1.19 1.03
N GLY A 5 8.54 0.79 2.22
CA GLY A 5 9.93 0.55 2.56
C GLY A 5 10.23 -0.95 2.67
N PHE A 6 10.67 -1.41 3.85
CA PHE A 6 10.99 -2.83 4.06
C PHE A 6 9.76 -3.74 3.95
N GLU A 7 8.55 -3.20 4.11
CA GLU A 7 7.31 -3.95 4.09
C GLU A 7 7.14 -4.68 2.74
N ALA A 8 7.62 -4.07 1.65
CA ALA A 8 7.65 -4.67 0.32
C ALA A 8 8.49 -5.95 0.23
N ALA A 9 9.45 -6.14 1.16
CA ALA A 9 10.24 -7.36 1.21
C ALA A 9 9.40 -8.59 1.58
N TYR A 10 8.31 -8.44 2.34
CA TYR A 10 7.45 -9.58 2.68
C TYR A 10 6.83 -10.22 1.43
N THR A 11 6.35 -9.40 0.50
CA THR A 11 5.84 -9.86 -0.80
C THR A 11 6.92 -10.56 -1.61
N LEU A 12 8.15 -10.04 -1.62
CA LEU A 12 9.25 -10.64 -2.37
C LEU A 12 9.69 -11.98 -1.77
N VAL A 13 9.72 -12.10 -0.44
CA VAL A 13 10.00 -13.38 0.23
C VAL A 13 8.92 -14.41 -0.11
N ALA A 14 7.65 -14.03 -0.02
CA ALA A 14 6.52 -14.87 -0.41
C ALA A 14 6.54 -15.25 -1.91
N ALA A 15 7.11 -14.39 -2.76
CA ALA A 15 7.33 -14.70 -4.18
C ALA A 15 8.50 -15.68 -4.42
N GLY A 16 9.29 -16.03 -3.40
CA GLY A 16 10.39 -16.99 -3.47
C GLY A 16 11.79 -16.36 -3.44
N HIS A 17 11.92 -15.04 -3.21
CA HIS A 17 13.23 -14.42 -3.08
C HIS A 17 13.86 -14.70 -1.72
N PRO A 18 15.18 -14.98 -1.66
CA PRO A 18 15.90 -15.05 -0.39
C PRO A 18 15.73 -13.74 0.42
N PRO A 19 15.57 -13.79 1.76
CA PRO A 19 15.27 -12.61 2.57
C PRO A 19 16.24 -11.43 2.39
N ALA A 20 17.54 -11.69 2.33
CA ALA A 20 18.53 -10.63 2.10
C ALA A 20 18.37 -9.97 0.73
N GLN A 21 18.08 -10.76 -0.31
CA GLN A 21 17.82 -10.25 -1.66
C GLN A 21 16.52 -9.45 -1.71
N ALA A 22 15.46 -9.94 -1.04
CA ALA A 22 14.18 -9.25 -0.93
C ALA A 22 14.32 -7.86 -0.29
N VAL A 23 15.06 -7.75 0.83
CA VAL A 23 15.33 -6.47 1.49
C VAL A 23 16.15 -5.54 0.59
N HIS A 24 17.19 -6.05 -0.08
CA HIS A 24 17.99 -5.26 -1.01
C HIS A 24 17.14 -4.69 -2.15
N ARG A 25 16.29 -5.53 -2.75
CA ARG A 25 15.36 -5.13 -3.83
C ARG A 25 14.35 -4.11 -3.34
N ALA A 26 13.73 -4.30 -2.17
CA ALA A 26 12.81 -3.35 -1.58
C ALA A 26 13.45 -1.97 -1.35
N ARG A 27 14.69 -1.93 -0.83
CA ARG A 27 15.46 -0.68 -0.65
C ARG A 27 15.76 0.01 -1.99
N ARG A 28 16.13 -0.77 -3.01
CA ARG A 28 16.39 -0.24 -4.36
C ARG A 28 15.11 0.36 -4.96
N ALA A 29 14.00 -0.38 -4.90
CA ALA A 29 12.69 0.05 -5.34
C ALA A 29 12.25 1.36 -4.66
N TYR A 30 12.42 1.46 -3.34
CA TYR A 30 12.16 2.70 -2.60
C TYR A 30 12.93 3.89 -3.19
N ARG A 31 14.24 3.75 -3.43
CA ARG A 31 15.05 4.82 -4.02
C ARG A 31 14.61 5.19 -5.44
N GLN A 32 14.24 4.19 -6.23
CA GLN A 32 13.75 4.37 -7.60
C GLN A 32 12.42 5.12 -7.65
N LEU A 33 11.57 5.03 -6.62
CA LEU A 33 10.32 5.80 -6.53
C LEU A 33 10.54 7.17 -5.87
N ARG A 34 11.35 7.21 -4.80
CA ARG A 34 11.58 8.43 -4.02
C ARG A 34 12.22 9.53 -4.85
N ASN A 35 13.31 9.22 -5.55
CA ASN A 35 14.09 10.25 -6.23
C ASN A 35 13.30 10.94 -7.36
N PRO A 36 12.58 10.23 -8.24
CA PRO A 36 11.67 10.86 -9.19
C PRO A 36 10.55 11.66 -8.52
N ALA A 37 9.94 11.17 -7.44
CA ALA A 37 8.88 11.91 -6.75
C ALA A 37 9.38 13.24 -6.17
N VAL A 38 10.55 13.23 -5.52
CA VAL A 38 11.19 14.45 -5.00
C VAL A 38 11.52 15.42 -6.13
N ARG A 39 12.04 14.93 -7.26
CA ARG A 39 12.32 15.77 -8.44
C ARG A 39 11.06 16.38 -9.02
N ALA A 40 10.01 15.58 -9.23
CA ALA A 40 8.74 16.08 -9.75
C ALA A 40 8.13 17.18 -8.86
N LEU A 41 8.22 17.05 -7.54
CA LEU A 41 7.79 18.10 -6.61
C LEU A 41 8.67 19.36 -6.70
N ALA A 42 9.98 19.19 -6.88
CA ALA A 42 10.91 20.30 -7.08
C ALA A 42 10.63 21.05 -8.39
N ASP A 43 10.38 20.33 -9.48
CA ASP A 43 10.05 20.89 -10.79
C ASP A 43 8.72 21.67 -10.77
N LEU A 44 7.81 21.29 -9.86
CA LEU A 44 6.55 22.00 -9.57
C LEU A 44 6.71 23.17 -8.59
N GLY A 45 7.94 23.47 -8.14
CA GLY A 45 8.23 24.58 -7.23
C GLY A 45 7.78 24.38 -5.79
N VAL A 46 7.52 23.13 -5.36
CA VAL A 46 7.11 22.83 -3.98
C VAL A 46 8.28 23.11 -3.02
N PRO A 47 8.11 23.93 -1.97
CA PRO A 47 9.15 24.12 -0.95
C PRO A 47 9.42 22.81 -0.18
N ASP A 48 10.68 22.55 0.16
CA ASP A 48 11.13 21.28 0.77
C ASP A 48 10.50 20.01 0.13
N PRO A 49 10.77 19.72 -1.16
CA PRO A 49 10.21 18.55 -1.85
C PRO A 49 10.48 17.22 -1.13
N ALA A 50 11.62 17.14 -0.44
CA ALA A 50 12.03 15.93 0.29
C ALA A 50 11.18 15.69 1.55
N GLY A 51 10.75 16.75 2.24
CA GLY A 51 9.85 16.69 3.40
C GLY A 51 8.48 16.10 3.06
N HIS A 52 8.01 16.30 1.83
CA HIS A 52 6.72 15.78 1.35
C HIS A 52 6.75 14.31 0.90
N VAL A 53 7.91 13.65 0.89
CA VAL A 53 8.05 12.23 0.52
C VAL A 53 8.58 11.40 1.69
N THR A 54 7.74 10.51 2.22
CA THR A 54 8.08 9.65 3.37
C THR A 54 7.98 8.16 3.01
N SER A 55 8.54 7.30 3.86
CA SER A 55 8.43 5.85 3.74
C SER A 55 7.49 5.26 4.80
N TRP A 56 6.82 4.15 4.51
CA TRP A 56 6.09 3.38 5.54
C TRP A 56 7.00 3.01 6.71
N THR A 57 8.22 2.59 6.40
CA THR A 57 9.21 2.27 7.42
C THR A 57 9.49 3.44 8.36
N LYS A 58 9.50 4.68 7.88
CA LYS A 58 9.66 5.87 8.74
C LYS A 58 8.42 6.12 9.59
N LEU A 59 7.23 5.81 9.08
CA LEU A 59 5.98 5.95 9.83
C LEU A 59 5.90 5.02 11.04
N HIS A 60 6.66 3.92 11.09
CA HIS A 60 6.75 3.09 12.29
C HIS A 60 7.26 3.86 13.53
N ALA A 61 7.95 4.99 13.37
CA ALA A 61 8.34 5.86 14.48
C ALA A 61 7.21 6.82 14.93
N ASN A 62 6.14 6.97 14.15
CA ASN A 62 5.01 7.84 14.46
C ASN A 62 4.01 7.11 15.39
N ALA A 63 3.64 7.77 16.49
CA ALA A 63 2.75 7.19 17.51
C ALA A 63 1.33 6.92 17.00
N ALA A 64 0.76 7.83 16.21
CA ALA A 64 -0.57 7.66 15.62
C ALA A 64 -0.59 6.50 14.63
N TYR A 65 0.43 6.40 13.76
CA TYR A 65 0.59 5.26 12.85
C TYR A 65 0.69 3.94 13.61
N ARG A 66 1.49 3.87 14.69
CA ARG A 66 1.61 2.66 15.52
C ARG A 66 0.29 2.28 16.19
N ALA A 67 -0.44 3.25 16.74
CA ALA A 67 -1.73 2.99 17.37
C ALA A 67 -2.74 2.46 16.35
N SER A 68 -2.79 3.07 15.16
CA SER A 68 -3.62 2.61 14.06
C SER A 68 -3.22 1.21 13.59
N LEU A 69 -1.93 0.92 13.45
CA LEU A 69 -1.43 -0.41 13.06
C LEU A 69 -1.81 -1.50 14.08
N ILE A 70 -1.85 -1.19 15.38
CA ILE A 70 -2.34 -2.13 16.40
C ILE A 70 -3.83 -2.44 16.15
N ARG A 71 -4.65 -1.44 15.85
CA ARG A 71 -6.07 -1.64 15.49
C ARG A 71 -6.20 -2.46 14.21
N SER A 72 -5.38 -2.19 13.19
CA SER A 72 -5.33 -2.96 11.94
C SER A 72 -5.02 -4.44 12.19
N ARG A 73 -4.03 -4.73 13.04
CA ARG A 73 -3.68 -6.11 13.43
C ARG A 73 -4.80 -6.78 14.21
N LYS A 74 -5.45 -6.07 15.14
CA LYS A 74 -6.62 -6.59 15.86
C LYS A 74 -7.73 -6.95 14.89
N ALA A 75 -8.05 -6.07 13.94
CA ALA A 75 -9.07 -6.33 12.92
C ALA A 75 -8.74 -7.56 12.06
N TYR A 76 -7.50 -7.68 11.58
CA TYR A 76 -7.08 -8.88 10.86
C TYR A 76 -7.28 -10.18 11.66
N LEU A 77 -7.08 -10.14 12.99
CA LEU A 77 -7.23 -11.32 13.84
C LEU A 77 -8.71 -11.63 14.18
N THR A 78 -9.50 -10.60 14.49
CA THR A 78 -10.83 -10.77 15.10
C THR A 78 -11.99 -10.58 14.15
N ASP A 79 -11.80 -9.90 13.01
CA ASP A 79 -12.85 -9.65 12.01
C ASP A 79 -12.65 -10.58 10.80
N PRO A 80 -13.49 -11.61 10.62
CA PRO A 80 -13.37 -12.56 9.51
C PRO A 80 -13.48 -11.90 8.14
N HIS A 81 -14.25 -10.82 8.01
CA HIS A 81 -14.42 -10.12 6.74
C HIS A 81 -13.13 -9.39 6.36
N ILE A 82 -12.56 -8.61 7.29
CA ILE A 82 -11.27 -7.93 7.07
C ILE A 82 -10.16 -8.94 6.81
N ARG A 83 -10.12 -10.04 7.58
CA ARG A 83 -9.13 -11.11 7.37
C ARG A 83 -9.21 -11.67 5.96
N ARG A 84 -10.42 -11.99 5.49
CA ARG A 84 -10.65 -12.51 4.13
C ARG A 84 -10.16 -11.54 3.07
N VAL A 85 -10.60 -10.27 3.12
CA VAL A 85 -10.21 -9.23 2.15
C VAL A 85 -8.69 -9.02 2.13
N CYS A 86 -8.04 -8.97 3.29
CA CYS A 86 -6.58 -8.84 3.37
C CYS A 86 -5.87 -10.02 2.69
N ARG A 87 -6.35 -11.25 2.91
CA ARG A 87 -5.75 -12.46 2.31
C ARG A 87 -5.97 -12.53 0.80
N GLU A 88 -7.16 -12.16 0.32
CA GLU A 88 -7.49 -12.09 -1.12
C GLU A 88 -6.56 -11.10 -1.84
N MET A 89 -6.44 -9.86 -1.31
CA MET A 89 -5.51 -8.86 -1.82
C MET A 89 -4.05 -9.34 -1.79
N THR A 90 -3.65 -10.02 -0.72
CA THR A 90 -2.30 -10.55 -0.57
C THR A 90 -1.99 -11.63 -1.61
N ALA A 91 -2.93 -12.55 -1.85
CA ALA A 91 -2.77 -13.62 -2.84
C ALA A 91 -2.56 -13.05 -4.24
N GLU A 92 -3.31 -12.00 -4.60
CA GLU A 92 -3.14 -11.29 -5.87
C GLU A 92 -1.77 -10.63 -5.97
N VAL A 93 -1.35 -9.87 -4.94
CA VAL A 93 -0.04 -9.20 -4.92
C VAL A 93 1.12 -10.18 -5.03
N VAL A 94 1.07 -11.30 -4.30
CA VAL A 94 2.10 -12.36 -4.37
C VAL A 94 2.09 -13.04 -5.73
N GLY A 95 0.93 -13.40 -6.26
CA GLY A 95 0.82 -14.07 -7.56
C GLY A 95 1.44 -13.24 -8.69
N ASN A 96 1.22 -11.92 -8.66
CA ASN A 96 1.83 -11.01 -9.63
C ASN A 96 3.35 -10.89 -9.45
N ALA A 97 3.84 -10.82 -8.21
CA ALA A 97 5.28 -10.78 -7.93
C ALA A 97 5.99 -12.10 -8.26
N ALA A 98 5.30 -13.24 -8.19
CA ALA A 98 5.82 -14.57 -8.44
C ALA A 98 5.67 -15.04 -9.91
N GLY A 99 5.47 -14.12 -10.86
CA GLY A 99 5.34 -14.46 -12.27
C GLY A 99 4.10 -15.30 -12.59
N ARG A 100 2.97 -15.02 -11.93
CA ARG A 100 1.68 -15.73 -12.04
C ARG A 100 1.62 -17.12 -11.43
N ARG A 101 2.60 -17.50 -10.60
CA ARG A 101 2.46 -18.67 -9.72
C ARG A 101 1.39 -18.39 -8.64
N PRO A 102 0.44 -19.31 -8.37
CA PRO A 102 -0.49 -19.18 -7.27
C PRO A 102 0.23 -19.06 -5.92
N ALA A 103 -0.23 -18.12 -5.08
CA ALA A 103 0.28 -17.95 -3.73
C ALA A 103 -0.18 -19.10 -2.83
N THR A 104 0.75 -19.71 -2.08
CA THR A 104 0.40 -20.72 -1.07
C THR A 104 -0.15 -20.04 0.19
N PRO A 105 -0.84 -20.78 1.10
CA PRO A 105 -1.24 -20.23 2.39
C PRO A 105 -0.07 -19.64 3.20
N ALA A 106 1.10 -20.27 3.15
CA ALA A 106 2.31 -19.78 3.83
C ALA A 106 2.84 -18.49 3.20
N ASP A 107 2.81 -18.38 1.86
CA ASP A 107 3.18 -17.16 1.15
C ASP A 107 2.28 -15.98 1.59
N ILE A 108 0.97 -16.24 1.70
CA ILE A 108 -0.02 -15.26 2.15
C ILE A 108 0.25 -14.84 3.60
N ASP A 109 0.53 -15.78 4.50
CA ASP A 109 0.82 -15.49 5.91
C ASP A 109 2.06 -14.61 6.08
N ILE A 110 3.04 -14.74 5.17
CA ILE A 110 4.21 -13.87 5.14
C ILE A 110 3.85 -12.49 4.63
N ALA A 111 3.23 -12.42 3.45
CA ALA A 111 3.02 -11.20 2.68
C ALA A 111 1.88 -10.31 3.21
N VAL A 112 0.92 -10.86 3.97
CA VAL A 112 -0.23 -10.09 4.49
C VAL A 112 0.20 -8.92 5.38
N ARG A 113 1.41 -9.00 5.95
CA ARG A 113 2.03 -7.90 6.70
C ARG A 113 2.17 -6.62 5.89
N TYR A 114 2.35 -6.70 4.57
CA TYR A 114 2.35 -5.55 3.66
C TYR A 114 0.97 -4.86 3.65
N VAL A 115 -0.09 -5.63 3.41
CA VAL A 115 -1.47 -5.12 3.35
C VAL A 115 -1.88 -4.54 4.72
N ILE A 116 -1.52 -5.21 5.81
CA ILE A 116 -1.82 -4.72 7.16
C ILE A 116 -1.10 -3.38 7.45
N ALA A 117 0.12 -3.19 6.94
CA ALA A 117 0.87 -1.94 7.09
C ALA A 117 0.27 -0.77 6.29
N GLU A 118 -0.58 -1.04 5.31
CA GLU A 118 -1.27 -0.04 4.51
C GLU A 118 -2.55 0.47 5.18
N ILE A 119 -3.26 -0.39 5.94
CA ILE A 119 -4.53 -0.05 6.63
C ILE A 119 -4.47 1.29 7.37
N PRO A 120 -3.43 1.63 8.16
CA PRO A 120 -3.37 2.92 8.85
C PRO A 120 -3.55 4.15 7.96
N LEU A 121 -3.08 4.07 6.71
CA LEU A 121 -3.19 5.17 5.73
C LEU A 121 -4.57 5.25 5.09
N LEU A 122 -5.28 4.12 5.09
CA LEU A 122 -6.65 4.03 4.61
C LEU A 122 -7.64 4.50 5.68
N THR A 123 -7.34 4.32 6.96
CA THR A 123 -8.28 4.60 8.05
C THR A 123 -7.97 5.86 8.85
N ASP A 124 -6.71 6.30 8.95
CA ASP A 124 -6.29 7.32 9.93
C ASP A 124 -5.17 8.24 9.42
N GLY A 125 -5.22 8.57 8.12
CA GLY A 125 -4.34 9.55 7.49
C GLY A 125 -4.28 10.90 8.20
N PRO A 126 -5.41 11.51 8.66
CA PRO A 126 -5.40 12.77 9.39
C PRO A 126 -4.42 12.76 10.58
N SER A 127 -4.54 11.77 11.47
CA SER A 127 -3.66 11.65 12.64
C SER A 127 -2.22 11.27 12.26
N VAL A 128 -2.04 10.43 11.23
CA VAL A 128 -0.70 9.99 10.78
C VAL A 128 0.11 11.15 10.21
N PHE A 129 -0.53 12.07 9.48
CA PHE A 129 0.13 13.19 8.83
C PHE A 129 -0.03 14.53 9.56
N GLY A 130 -0.76 14.56 10.69
CA GLY A 130 -0.99 15.79 11.45
C GLY A 130 -1.81 16.82 10.67
N ALA A 131 -2.83 16.36 9.95
CA ALA A 131 -3.70 17.19 9.12
C ALA A 131 -5.16 17.06 9.53
N ASP A 132 -5.97 18.08 9.29
CA ASP A 132 -7.42 18.05 9.58
C ASP A 132 -8.16 17.05 8.66
N ARG A 133 -7.65 16.87 7.44
CA ARG A 133 -8.21 15.98 6.42
C ARG A 133 -7.10 15.29 5.65
N SER A 134 -7.36 14.08 5.20
CA SER A 134 -6.43 13.30 4.39
C SER A 134 -7.18 12.51 3.32
N VAL A 135 -6.67 12.55 2.09
CA VAL A 135 -7.20 11.76 0.98
C VAL A 135 -6.14 10.74 0.57
N PHE A 136 -6.47 9.46 0.69
CA PHE A 136 -5.65 8.40 0.12
C PHE A 136 -5.96 8.29 -1.38
N VAL A 137 -5.01 8.69 -2.21
CA VAL A 137 -5.15 8.66 -3.67
C VAL A 137 -4.40 7.45 -4.22
N TYR A 138 -5.10 6.63 -5.00
CA TYR A 138 -4.51 5.47 -5.66
C TYR A 138 -5.02 5.35 -7.09
N HIS A 139 -4.30 4.63 -7.93
CA HIS A 139 -4.69 4.48 -9.33
C HIS A 139 -5.87 3.53 -9.55
N ARG A 140 -6.33 2.84 -8.48
CA ARG A 140 -7.36 1.79 -8.53
C ARG A 140 -8.17 1.74 -7.24
N ALA A 141 -9.41 1.26 -7.35
CA ALA A 141 -10.21 0.92 -6.18
C ALA A 141 -9.58 -0.26 -5.43
N THR A 142 -9.56 -0.19 -4.11
CA THR A 142 -9.00 -1.23 -3.24
C THR A 142 -10.13 -1.96 -2.54
N PRO A 143 -10.21 -3.31 -2.57
CA PRO A 143 -11.27 -4.06 -1.89
C PRO A 143 -11.40 -3.72 -0.40
N LEU A 144 -10.28 -3.38 0.24
CA LEU A 144 -10.23 -2.94 1.63
C LEU A 144 -10.94 -1.60 1.86
N VAL A 145 -10.83 -0.64 0.93
CA VAL A 145 -11.58 0.63 1.00
C VAL A 145 -13.07 0.36 0.89
N THR A 146 -13.49 -0.51 -0.02
CA THR A 146 -14.90 -0.91 -0.14
C THR A 146 -15.41 -1.56 1.15
N ALA A 147 -14.62 -2.46 1.77
CA ALA A 147 -14.98 -3.10 3.03
C ALA A 147 -15.09 -2.10 4.19
N ILE A 148 -14.17 -1.14 4.30
CA ILE A 148 -14.22 -0.09 5.33
C ILE A 148 -15.42 0.84 5.10
N ALA A 149 -15.64 1.28 3.86
CA ALA A 149 -16.71 2.20 3.50
C ALA A 149 -18.11 1.59 3.65
N ALA A 150 -18.25 0.27 3.49
CA ALA A 150 -19.52 -0.43 3.71
C ALA A 150 -19.98 -0.42 5.19
N GLY A 151 -19.10 -0.06 6.14
CA GLY A 151 -19.44 0.08 7.56
C GLY A 151 -19.74 -1.24 8.27
N ASN A 152 -19.49 -2.38 7.63
CA ASN A 152 -19.73 -3.73 8.15
C ASN A 152 -18.47 -4.38 8.75
N SER A 153 -17.45 -3.58 9.06
CA SER A 153 -16.18 -4.02 9.62
C SER A 153 -15.86 -3.27 10.91
N ILE A 154 -15.01 -3.84 11.76
CA ILE A 154 -14.55 -3.14 12.97
C ILE A 154 -13.58 -1.99 12.67
N LEU A 155 -13.10 -1.90 11.42
CA LEU A 155 -12.31 -0.77 10.95
C LEU A 155 -13.24 0.32 10.44
N THR A 156 -13.05 1.53 10.98
CA THR A 156 -13.74 2.73 10.52
C THR A 156 -12.72 3.76 10.09
N ALA A 157 -13.10 4.58 9.10
CA ALA A 157 -12.32 5.76 8.74
C ALA A 157 -12.47 6.84 9.81
N ALA A 158 -11.35 7.42 10.23
CA ALA A 158 -11.33 8.57 11.10
C ALA A 158 -12.02 9.77 10.44
N PRO A 159 -12.61 10.69 11.22
CA PRO A 159 -13.12 11.95 10.67
C PRO A 159 -12.06 12.65 9.83
N GLY A 160 -12.45 13.12 8.63
CA GLY A 160 -11.54 13.77 7.69
C GLY A 160 -10.73 12.83 6.80
N GLN A 161 -10.80 11.51 6.98
CA GLN A 161 -10.24 10.54 6.05
C GLN A 161 -11.16 10.34 4.84
N ALA A 162 -10.59 10.34 3.64
CA ALA A 162 -11.28 10.02 2.39
C ALA A 162 -10.37 9.22 1.45
N TRP A 163 -10.94 8.74 0.34
CA TRP A 163 -10.21 8.00 -0.70
C TRP A 163 -10.59 8.55 -2.08
N ALA A 164 -9.63 8.52 -3.00
CA ALA A 164 -9.87 8.88 -4.39
C ALA A 164 -9.14 7.92 -5.34
N VAL A 165 -9.77 7.63 -6.47
CA VAL A 165 -9.15 6.88 -7.56
C VAL A 165 -8.70 7.86 -8.64
N ALA A 166 -7.41 7.87 -8.95
CA ALA A 166 -6.84 8.69 -10.01
C ALA A 166 -6.56 7.82 -11.24
N SER A 167 -7.30 8.03 -12.32
CA SER A 167 -7.03 7.42 -13.63
C SER A 167 -6.45 8.47 -14.57
N HIS A 168 -5.55 8.03 -15.45
CA HIS A 168 -5.17 8.87 -16.59
C HIS A 168 -6.36 8.92 -17.54
N GLN A 169 -6.81 10.10 -17.94
CA GLN A 169 -7.72 10.21 -19.08
C GLN A 169 -6.84 10.05 -20.33
N GLU A 170 -6.85 8.87 -20.94
CA GLU A 170 -6.36 8.73 -22.30
C GLU A 170 -7.35 9.47 -23.21
N ASN A 171 -6.91 10.57 -23.83
CA ASN A 171 -7.63 11.10 -24.98
C ASN A 171 -7.45 10.09 -26.13
N ASN A 172 -8.33 9.10 -26.25
CA ASN A 172 -8.60 8.50 -27.55
C ASN A 172 -9.95 7.76 -27.59
N HIS A 173 -10.59 7.85 -28.75
CA HIS A 173 -11.61 6.90 -29.19
C HIS A 173 -11.04 5.47 -29.10
N ASP A 174 -11.93 4.52 -28.81
CA ASP A 174 -11.76 3.05 -28.78
C ASP A 174 -11.45 2.38 -27.43
N GLU A 175 -12.55 1.95 -26.80
CA GLU A 175 -12.83 0.67 -26.13
C GLU A 175 -11.83 -0.05 -25.20
N LEU A 176 -12.37 -0.24 -23.98
CA LEU A 176 -12.52 -1.49 -23.20
C LEU A 176 -11.33 -2.19 -22.54
N ALA A 177 -11.54 -2.36 -21.23
CA ALA A 177 -11.15 -3.47 -20.38
C ALA A 177 -9.65 -3.70 -20.12
N ARG A 178 -9.16 -3.08 -19.03
CA ARG A 178 -8.05 -3.66 -18.25
C ARG A 178 -8.35 -3.57 -16.75
N THR A 179 -8.90 -4.65 -16.22
CA THR A 179 -8.75 -5.00 -14.80
C THR A 179 -7.27 -5.21 -14.54
N ALA A 180 -6.71 -4.49 -13.57
CA ALA A 180 -5.31 -4.63 -13.25
C ALA A 180 -5.10 -4.52 -11.73
N THR A 181 -4.59 -5.59 -11.16
CA THR A 181 -3.57 -5.73 -10.10
C THR A 181 -3.27 -4.57 -9.14
N PRO A 182 -3.34 -4.73 -7.80
CA PRO A 182 -2.64 -3.83 -6.87
C PRO A 182 -1.16 -3.81 -7.23
N ALA A 183 -0.58 -2.63 -7.43
CA ALA A 183 0.81 -2.52 -7.82
C ALA A 183 1.72 -3.06 -6.69
N ALA A 184 2.12 -4.33 -6.81
CA ALA A 184 3.45 -4.72 -6.35
C ALA A 184 4.42 -3.72 -7.00
N ILE A 185 5.32 -3.14 -6.20
CA ILE A 185 6.36 -2.27 -6.75
C ILE A 185 6.98 -3.00 -7.95
N PRO A 186 6.96 -2.42 -9.17
CA PRO A 186 7.54 -3.09 -10.32
C PRO A 186 9.01 -3.38 -10.01
N VAL A 187 9.32 -4.65 -9.80
CA VAL A 187 10.68 -5.14 -9.74
C VAL A 187 11.07 -5.43 -11.18
N PRO A 188 12.01 -4.68 -11.79
CA PRO A 188 12.43 -4.97 -13.14
C PRO A 188 12.99 -6.40 -13.19
N ALA A 189 12.41 -7.21 -14.08
CA ALA A 189 13.04 -8.44 -14.51
C ALA A 189 14.37 -8.08 -15.17
N ARG A 190 15.42 -8.84 -14.82
CA ARG A 190 16.60 -8.89 -15.68
C ARG A 190 16.28 -9.80 -16.85
#